data_AF-A0A412TM95-F1
#
_entry.id   AF-A0A412TM95-F1
#
_cell.length_a   1.000
_cell.length_b   1.000
_cell.length_c   1.000
_cell.angle_alpha   90.00
_cell.angle_beta   90.00
_cell.angle_gamma   90.00
#
_symmetry.space_group_name_H-M   'P 1'
#
loop_
_entity.id
_entity.type
_entity.pdbx_description
1 polymer ?
#
loop_
_entity_poly.entity_id
_entity_poly.type
_entity_poly.pdbx_seq_one_letter_code
_entity_poly.pdbx_strand_id
1 'polypeptide(L)'
;MICIIIILTLLRQYRIDPMSELKKVLIVTYYWPPAGGPAIQRTLKFVKYMRFFGWEPVILTVENGEYPAIDPSLIQEIPDNIQVYKTKAFQPFQLYRMLTGKKGNTHNNANVFGQKDKTFVERLAKWIRLNLFIPDARIGWYAYAVKAAKKIIEQEHIDLIYSSSPPHSLQLIAQKIAKQNKIKWVADFRDPWSELVHYQSYKRTWLTRKIDSHFEKSVFRSADRLVAAANDYATCIKTHVDRKIEVIYNGYDPSDFPKPKSKNTEDFLITYTGELSEDRIPHALLRALSRLEDSNIKLQFIGNTCPELKQEIQQLNLGNKVILKPYMPHIASIAELQQSDLLLLVINQVANGKGIVPGKIFEYLGTRKPILCLGDPTGEAGEIIKTTNSGFCIAHHNEEEIFILLSRLSSGVLPSLSFQIEQFERKNETGQLCDIFNTLVNKPS
;
A
#
# COMPACT_ATOMS: atom_id res chain seq x y z
N MET A 1 -40.29 -3.47 -7.93
CA MET A 1 -40.63 -3.51 -6.48
C MET A 1 -39.57 -4.21 -5.64
N ILE A 2 -39.13 -5.43 -5.98
CA ILE A 2 -38.13 -6.20 -5.22
C ILE A 2 -36.77 -5.48 -5.14
N CYS A 3 -36.28 -4.86 -6.23
CA CYS A 3 -35.04 -4.07 -6.21
C CYS A 3 -35.11 -2.86 -5.26
N ILE A 4 -36.24 -2.16 -5.22
CA ILE A 4 -36.43 -0.98 -4.36
C ILE A 4 -36.45 -1.41 -2.89
N ILE A 5 -37.07 -2.55 -2.58
CA ILE A 5 -37.11 -3.09 -1.21
C ILE A 5 -35.71 -3.52 -0.76
N ILE A 6 -34.90 -4.15 -1.62
CA ILE A 6 -33.52 -4.54 -1.29
C ILE A 6 -32.66 -3.29 -1.07
N ILE A 7 -32.77 -2.29 -1.95
CA ILE A 7 -32.06 -1.01 -1.81
C ILE A 7 -32.47 -0.30 -0.52
N LEU A 8 -33.76 -0.19 -0.22
CA LEU A 8 -34.25 0.43 1.01
C LEU A 8 -33.84 -0.35 2.26
N THR A 9 -33.75 -1.68 2.19
CA THR A 9 -33.31 -2.52 3.31
C THR A 9 -31.81 -2.35 3.56
N LEU A 10 -30.99 -2.27 2.51
CA LEU A 10 -29.56 -1.95 2.60
C LEU A 10 -29.35 -0.53 3.15
N LEU A 11 -30.08 0.47 2.64
CA LEU A 11 -30.02 1.85 3.12
C LEU A 11 -30.40 1.95 4.60
N ARG A 12 -31.43 1.21 5.05
CA ARG A 12 -31.80 1.12 6.48
C ARG A 12 -30.74 0.43 7.34
N GLN A 13 -30.14 -0.65 6.83
CA GLN A 13 -29.08 -1.38 7.51
C GLN A 13 -27.83 -0.50 7.74
N TYR A 14 -27.56 0.42 6.82
CA TYR A 14 -26.42 1.36 6.89
C TYR A 14 -26.78 2.77 7.37
N ARG A 15 -28.01 3.01 7.88
CA ARG A 15 -28.50 4.33 8.33
C ARG A 15 -28.32 5.46 7.30
N ILE A 16 -28.44 5.14 6.02
CA ILE A 16 -28.42 6.13 4.95
C ILE A 16 -29.86 6.57 4.72
N ASP A 17 -30.18 7.81 5.07
CA ASP A 17 -31.46 8.42 4.68
C ASP A 17 -31.42 8.69 3.17
N PRO A 18 -32.26 8.05 2.34
CA PRO A 18 -32.29 8.28 0.89
C PRO A 18 -32.66 9.73 0.52
N MET A 19 -33.12 10.54 1.48
CA MET A 19 -33.46 11.95 1.30
C MET A 19 -32.40 12.93 1.84
N SER A 20 -31.34 12.47 2.52
CA SER A 20 -30.25 13.35 2.95
C SER A 20 -29.21 13.49 1.83
N GLU A 21 -28.87 14.71 1.42
CA GLU A 21 -27.72 14.95 0.55
C GLU A 21 -26.46 14.32 1.16
N LEU A 22 -25.72 13.57 0.34
CA LEU A 22 -24.45 12.99 0.75
C LEU A 22 -23.48 14.11 1.14
N LYS A 23 -22.79 13.94 2.28
CA LYS A 23 -21.72 14.86 2.67
C LYS A 23 -20.57 14.73 1.69
N LYS A 24 -19.91 15.83 1.34
CA LYS A 24 -18.85 15.84 0.33
C LYS A 24 -17.47 15.94 0.95
N VAL A 25 -16.56 15.10 0.49
CA VAL A 25 -15.16 15.10 0.90
C VAL A 25 -14.25 15.40 -0.28
N LEU A 26 -13.43 16.45 -0.16
CA LEU A 26 -12.39 16.76 -1.13
C LEU A 26 -11.17 15.88 -0.87
N ILE A 27 -10.95 14.92 -1.77
CA ILE A 27 -9.80 14.02 -1.75
C ILE A 27 -8.66 14.64 -2.56
N VAL A 28 -7.59 15.03 -1.88
CA VAL A 28 -6.36 15.55 -2.48
C VAL A 28 -5.40 14.40 -2.73
N THR A 29 -5.25 14.01 -3.99
CA THR A 29 -4.39 12.88 -4.39
C THR A 29 -3.53 13.20 -5.61
N TYR A 30 -2.26 12.78 -5.60
CA TYR A 30 -1.38 12.90 -6.78
C TYR A 30 -1.58 11.75 -7.77
N TYR A 31 -1.88 10.56 -7.25
CA TYR A 31 -2.05 9.35 -8.07
C TYR A 31 -3.54 9.10 -8.27
N TRP A 32 -3.98 9.18 -9.52
CA TRP A 32 -5.37 8.96 -9.94
C TRP A 32 -5.37 8.20 -11.27
N PRO A 33 -6.36 7.33 -11.58
CA PRO A 33 -6.28 6.51 -12.79
C PRO A 33 -6.16 7.41 -14.04
N PRO A 34 -5.32 7.01 -15.02
CA PRO A 34 -4.72 5.69 -15.20
C PRO A 34 -3.38 5.49 -14.47
N ALA A 35 -3.00 6.29 -13.47
CA ALA A 35 -1.85 5.98 -12.63
C ALA A 35 -2.03 4.59 -12.00
N GLY A 36 -0.98 3.77 -12.03
CA GLY A 36 -0.96 2.42 -11.46
C GLY A 36 0.00 2.28 -10.27
N GLY A 37 0.12 1.06 -9.78
CA GLY A 37 1.03 0.69 -8.69
C GLY A 37 0.42 0.84 -7.29
N PRO A 38 1.19 0.53 -6.22
CA PRO A 38 0.67 0.49 -4.85
C PRO A 38 0.20 1.87 -4.36
N ALA A 39 0.74 2.94 -4.94
CA ALA A 39 0.49 4.31 -4.51
C ALA A 39 -0.94 4.81 -4.79
N ILE A 40 -1.73 4.15 -5.63
CA ILE A 40 -3.13 4.54 -5.91
C ILE A 40 -4.16 3.64 -5.23
N GLN A 41 -3.82 2.37 -4.96
CA GLN A 41 -4.78 1.32 -4.59
C GLN A 41 -5.66 1.72 -3.40
N ARG A 42 -5.05 2.14 -2.28
CA ARG A 42 -5.77 2.52 -1.07
C ARG A 42 -6.80 3.63 -1.31
N THR A 43 -6.39 4.75 -1.91
CA THR A 43 -7.27 5.90 -2.15
C THR A 43 -8.39 5.57 -3.12
N LEU A 44 -8.08 4.83 -4.20
CA LEU A 44 -9.09 4.43 -5.19
C LEU A 44 -10.15 3.50 -4.57
N LYS A 45 -9.73 2.54 -3.75
CA LYS A 45 -10.65 1.64 -3.05
C LYS A 45 -11.49 2.35 -1.99
N PHE A 46 -10.95 3.36 -1.30
CA PHE A 46 -11.78 4.24 -0.48
C PHE A 46 -12.84 4.96 -1.31
N VAL A 47 -12.46 5.58 -2.43
CA VAL A 47 -13.43 6.24 -3.33
C VAL A 47 -14.51 5.28 -3.82
N LYS A 48 -14.12 4.07 -4.22
CA LYS A 48 -15.03 3.01 -4.69
C LYS A 48 -16.16 2.72 -3.70
N TYR A 49 -15.86 2.71 -2.40
CA TYR A 49 -16.81 2.31 -1.37
C TYR A 49 -17.41 3.46 -0.54
N MET A 50 -16.91 4.69 -0.67
CA MET A 50 -17.24 5.82 0.21
C MET A 50 -18.74 6.19 0.22
N ARG A 51 -19.40 6.10 -0.94
CA ARG A 51 -20.86 6.37 -1.08
C ARG A 51 -21.72 5.41 -0.27
N PHE A 52 -21.26 4.19 0.00
CA PHE A 52 -21.97 3.23 0.87
C PHE A 52 -22.00 3.68 2.34
N PHE A 53 -21.28 4.73 2.70
CA PHE A 53 -21.18 5.25 4.06
C PHE A 53 -21.59 6.72 4.17
N GLY A 54 -22.38 7.21 3.20
CA GLY A 54 -22.97 8.56 3.25
C GLY A 54 -22.05 9.69 2.79
N TRP A 55 -20.95 9.37 2.11
CA TRP A 55 -19.95 10.35 1.65
C TRP A 55 -19.79 10.34 0.14
N GLU A 56 -19.85 11.52 -0.47
CA GLU A 56 -19.59 11.79 -1.88
C GLU A 56 -18.14 12.27 -2.07
N PRO A 57 -17.27 11.48 -2.72
CA PRO A 57 -15.89 11.88 -2.94
C PRO A 57 -15.77 12.83 -4.15
N VAL A 58 -15.14 13.97 -3.92
CA VAL A 58 -14.73 14.94 -4.95
C VAL A 58 -13.21 14.91 -5.07
N ILE A 59 -12.68 14.68 -6.26
CA ILE A 59 -11.25 14.44 -6.45
C ILE A 59 -10.55 15.71 -6.93
N LEU A 60 -9.48 16.11 -6.25
CA LEU A 60 -8.50 17.08 -6.75
C LEU A 60 -7.20 16.35 -7.03
N THR A 61 -6.77 16.36 -8.29
CA THR A 61 -5.55 15.67 -8.74
C THR A 61 -4.75 16.47 -9.77
N VAL A 62 -3.56 15.97 -10.08
CA VAL A 62 -2.65 16.59 -11.05
C VAL A 62 -3.02 16.20 -12.48
N GLU A 63 -2.98 17.18 -13.38
CA GLU A 63 -3.05 16.97 -14.82
C GLU A 63 -1.68 16.49 -15.35
N ASN A 64 -1.67 15.40 -16.11
CA ASN A 64 -0.45 14.82 -16.70
C ASN A 64 0.65 14.56 -15.66
N GLY A 65 0.28 13.97 -14.51
CA GLY A 65 1.22 13.64 -13.44
C GLY A 65 2.27 12.63 -13.87
N GLU A 66 3.43 12.66 -13.20
CA GLU A 66 4.47 11.67 -13.41
C GLU A 66 4.21 10.45 -12.53
N TYR A 67 3.77 9.35 -13.14
CA TYR A 67 3.42 8.11 -12.43
C TYR A 67 4.53 7.06 -12.52
N PRO A 68 4.81 6.33 -11.43
CA PRO A 68 5.77 5.22 -11.45
C PRO A 68 5.28 4.01 -12.26
N ALA A 69 3.96 3.90 -12.43
CA ALA A 69 3.32 2.89 -13.26
C ALA A 69 2.05 3.50 -13.87
N ILE A 70 1.63 2.96 -15.01
CA ILE A 70 0.34 3.27 -15.64
C ILE A 70 -0.43 1.96 -15.73
N ASP A 71 -1.68 1.99 -15.29
CA ASP A 71 -2.61 0.88 -15.35
C ASP A 71 -4.01 1.40 -15.73
N PRO A 72 -4.36 1.35 -17.02
CA PRO A 72 -5.68 1.79 -17.49
C PRO A 72 -6.83 0.94 -16.95
N SER A 73 -6.57 -0.29 -16.50
CA SER A 73 -7.64 -1.16 -15.97
C SER A 73 -8.27 -0.57 -14.71
N LEU A 74 -7.53 0.23 -13.92
CA LEU A 74 -8.02 0.91 -12.73
C LEU A 74 -9.09 1.98 -13.00
N ILE A 75 -9.30 2.40 -14.27
CA ILE A 75 -10.38 3.32 -14.62
C ILE A 75 -11.75 2.66 -14.33
N GLN A 76 -11.86 1.35 -14.51
CA GLN A 76 -13.11 0.61 -14.28
C GLN A 76 -13.50 0.53 -12.79
N GLU A 77 -12.57 0.84 -11.89
CA GLU A 77 -12.79 0.86 -10.44
C GLU A 77 -13.38 2.19 -9.96
N ILE A 78 -13.40 3.23 -10.80
CA ILE A 78 -13.97 4.53 -10.45
C ILE A 78 -15.49 4.43 -10.51
N PRO A 79 -16.22 4.77 -9.44
CA PRO A 79 -17.67 4.85 -9.48
C PRO A 79 -18.18 5.84 -10.54
N ASP A 80 -19.40 5.62 -11.03
CA ASP A 80 -20.00 6.52 -12.01
C ASP A 80 -20.16 7.94 -11.44
N ASN A 81 -19.96 8.95 -12.29
CA ASN A 81 -20.19 10.36 -11.96
C ASN A 81 -19.34 10.92 -10.80
N ILE A 82 -18.14 10.38 -10.55
CA ILE A 82 -17.18 11.03 -9.65
C ILE A 82 -16.67 12.33 -10.28
N GLN A 83 -16.78 13.44 -9.55
CA GLN A 83 -16.21 14.72 -9.97
C GLN A 83 -14.69 14.72 -9.80
N VAL A 84 -13.96 14.95 -10.89
CA VAL A 84 -12.49 14.95 -10.90
C VAL A 84 -11.96 16.27 -11.46
N TYR A 85 -11.38 17.08 -10.60
CA TYR A 85 -10.70 18.31 -10.95
C TYR A 85 -9.21 18.06 -11.14
N LYS A 86 -8.73 18.28 -12.36
CA LYS A 86 -7.30 18.18 -12.70
C LYS A 86 -6.69 19.57 -12.80
N THR A 87 -5.51 19.75 -12.22
CA THR A 87 -4.76 21.01 -12.35
C THR A 87 -3.34 20.76 -12.81
N LYS A 88 -2.78 21.72 -13.54
CA LYS A 88 -1.36 21.74 -13.89
C LYS A 88 -0.47 21.62 -12.65
N ALA A 89 0.77 21.19 -12.85
CA ALA A 89 1.82 21.26 -11.85
C ALA A 89 3.11 21.74 -12.51
N PHE A 90 3.92 22.50 -11.77
CA PHE A 90 5.29 22.70 -12.18
C PHE A 90 6.06 21.39 -11.92
N GLN A 91 6.64 20.79 -12.95
CA GLN A 91 7.34 19.51 -12.84
C GLN A 91 8.85 19.73 -13.00
N PRO A 92 9.62 19.80 -11.91
CA PRO A 92 11.04 20.14 -11.99
C PRO A 92 11.87 19.14 -12.80
N PHE A 93 11.43 17.89 -12.86
CA PHE A 93 12.12 16.83 -13.61
C PHE A 93 11.94 16.97 -15.13
N GLN A 94 10.83 17.54 -15.60
CA GLN A 94 10.68 17.88 -17.01
C GLN A 94 11.71 18.92 -17.45
N LEU A 95 12.02 19.90 -16.60
CA LEU A 95 13.07 20.89 -16.86
C LEU A 95 14.45 20.22 -16.95
N TYR A 96 14.76 19.29 -16.05
CA TYR A 96 15.99 18.49 -16.12
C TYR A 96 16.08 17.67 -17.41
N ARG A 97 15.00 17.00 -17.83
CA ARG A 97 14.97 16.23 -19.08
C ARG A 97 15.17 17.12 -20.31
N MET A 98 14.58 18.31 -20.30
CA MET A 98 14.74 19.30 -21.37
C MET A 98 16.18 19.80 -21.47
N LEU A 99 16.83 20.05 -20.33
CA LEU A 99 18.22 20.52 -20.27
C LEU A 99 19.27 19.43 -20.56
N THR A 100 18.98 18.16 -20.25
CA THR A 100 19.94 17.06 -20.44
C THR A 100 19.78 16.30 -21.76
N GLY A 101 18.77 16.63 -22.58
CA GLY A 101 18.51 15.96 -23.85
C GLY A 101 18.13 14.48 -23.74
N LYS A 102 18.00 13.93 -22.52
CA LYS A 102 17.59 12.53 -22.28
C LYS A 102 16.10 12.35 -22.65
N LYS A 103 15.85 11.97 -23.91
CA LYS A 103 14.57 11.42 -24.37
C LYS A 103 14.46 9.97 -23.88
N GLY A 104 13.64 9.73 -22.86
CA GLY A 104 13.34 8.38 -22.39
C GLY A 104 11.97 8.29 -21.74
N ASN A 105 11.13 7.39 -22.25
CA ASN A 105 10.00 6.84 -21.50
C ASN A 105 10.57 5.97 -20.38
N THR A 106 10.68 6.52 -19.17
CA THR A 106 11.00 5.71 -18.00
C THR A 106 10.06 6.09 -16.88
N HIS A 107 8.92 5.39 -16.84
CA HIS A 107 8.05 5.31 -15.67
C HIS A 107 8.79 4.76 -14.43
N ASN A 108 10.04 4.30 -14.54
CA ASN A 108 10.87 3.85 -13.41
C ASN A 108 11.43 5.02 -12.57
N ASN A 109 10.55 5.77 -11.90
CA ASN A 109 10.90 6.75 -10.89
C ASN A 109 11.36 6.11 -9.55
N ALA A 110 11.17 4.80 -9.37
CA ALA A 110 11.60 4.06 -8.18
C ALA A 110 13.11 3.76 -8.17
N ASN A 111 13.77 3.69 -9.34
CA ASN A 111 15.15 3.20 -9.46
C ASN A 111 16.24 4.29 -9.60
N VAL A 112 15.92 5.57 -9.42
CA VAL A 112 16.93 6.67 -9.39
C VAL A 112 17.87 6.54 -8.18
N PHE A 113 17.49 5.69 -7.24
CA PHE A 113 18.07 5.57 -5.91
C PHE A 113 18.97 4.33 -5.73
N GLY A 114 19.01 3.41 -6.71
CA GLY A 114 19.82 2.18 -6.69
C GLY A 114 20.99 2.13 -7.68
N GLN A 115 21.12 3.08 -8.62
CA GLN A 115 22.26 3.10 -9.56
C GLN A 115 23.44 3.91 -8.99
N LYS A 116 24.67 3.39 -9.15
CA LYS A 116 25.90 4.17 -8.93
C LYS A 116 25.90 5.36 -9.88
N ASP A 117 25.95 6.58 -9.34
CA ASP A 117 25.94 7.81 -10.14
C ASP A 117 27.17 7.80 -11.08
N LYS A 118 26.96 7.86 -12.40
CA LYS A 118 28.06 7.75 -13.38
C LYS A 118 28.68 9.10 -13.72
N THR A 119 27.97 10.21 -13.50
CA THR A 119 28.40 11.56 -13.93
C THR A 119 28.18 12.64 -12.86
N PHE A 120 28.94 13.75 -12.95
CA PHE A 120 28.77 14.92 -12.07
C PHE A 120 27.39 15.56 -12.20
N VAL A 121 26.84 15.62 -13.42
CA VAL A 121 25.50 16.18 -13.68
C VAL A 121 24.40 15.36 -12.99
N GLU A 122 24.51 14.02 -13.01
CA GLU A 122 23.56 13.14 -12.28
C GLU A 122 23.65 13.35 -10.77
N ARG A 123 24.87 13.48 -10.22
CA ARG A 123 25.09 13.79 -8.79
C ARG A 123 24.48 15.13 -8.41
N LEU A 124 24.69 16.17 -9.22
CA LEU A 124 24.13 17.50 -8.99
C LEU A 124 22.60 17.50 -9.10
N ALA A 125 22.03 16.85 -10.11
CA ALA A 125 20.58 16.75 -10.28
C ALA A 125 19.92 16.00 -9.11
N LYS A 126 20.54 14.90 -8.65
CA LYS A 126 20.10 14.15 -7.46
C LYS A 126 20.20 15.01 -6.20
N TRP A 127 21.29 15.78 -6.03
CA TRP A 127 21.45 16.71 -4.92
C TRP A 127 20.37 17.79 -4.93
N ILE A 128 20.12 18.44 -6.09
CA ILE A 128 19.06 19.43 -6.28
C ILE A 128 17.70 18.82 -5.92
N ARG A 129 17.40 17.62 -6.45
CA ARG A 129 16.14 16.93 -6.20
C ARG A 129 15.89 16.69 -4.72
N LEU A 130 16.93 16.29 -3.99
CA LEU A 130 16.85 15.94 -2.57
C LEU A 130 16.82 17.16 -1.64
N ASN A 131 17.39 18.29 -2.06
CA ASN A 131 17.60 19.46 -1.20
C ASN A 131 16.76 20.69 -1.55
N LEU A 132 16.27 20.83 -2.79
CA LEU A 132 15.45 21.98 -3.18
C LEU A 132 13.95 21.65 -3.25
N PHE A 133 13.57 20.40 -3.52
CA PHE A 133 12.17 19.98 -3.53
C PHE A 133 11.81 19.26 -2.23
N ILE A 134 11.42 20.06 -1.24
CA ILE A 134 11.05 19.61 0.11
C ILE A 134 9.52 19.71 0.26
N PRO A 135 8.82 18.66 0.71
CA PRO A 135 9.35 17.38 1.20
C PRO A 135 9.76 16.42 0.07
N ASP A 136 9.21 16.62 -1.13
CA ASP A 136 9.45 15.77 -2.29
C ASP A 136 9.25 16.53 -3.61
N ALA A 137 9.56 15.87 -4.73
CA ALA A 137 9.51 16.45 -6.09
C ALA A 137 8.11 16.89 -6.55
N ARG A 138 7.03 16.52 -5.84
CA ARG A 138 5.65 16.90 -6.16
C ARG A 138 5.23 18.23 -5.55
N ILE A 139 6.12 18.90 -4.80
CA ILE A 139 5.85 20.24 -4.24
C ILE A 139 5.49 21.29 -5.30
N GLY A 140 5.94 21.10 -6.56
CA GLY A 140 5.56 21.97 -7.67
C GLY A 140 4.07 21.96 -8.04
N TRP A 141 3.28 21.03 -7.51
CA TRP A 141 1.82 21.03 -7.62
C TRP A 141 1.14 22.00 -6.63
N TYR A 142 1.83 22.41 -5.57
CA TYR A 142 1.25 23.09 -4.41
C TYR A 142 0.39 24.32 -4.77
N ALA A 143 0.97 25.26 -5.52
CA ALA A 143 0.28 26.52 -5.83
C ALA A 143 -0.97 26.31 -6.69
N TYR A 144 -0.91 25.38 -7.64
CA TYR A 144 -2.02 25.09 -8.55
C TYR A 144 -3.16 24.39 -7.82
N ALA A 145 -2.85 23.39 -6.99
CA ALA A 145 -3.83 22.67 -6.19
C ALA A 145 -4.55 23.60 -5.21
N VAL A 146 -3.80 24.40 -4.43
CA VAL A 146 -4.37 25.34 -3.45
C VAL A 146 -5.26 26.38 -4.13
N LYS A 147 -4.85 26.91 -5.28
CA LYS A 147 -5.65 27.89 -6.04
C LYS A 147 -6.95 27.30 -6.56
N ALA A 148 -6.93 26.07 -7.07
CA ALA A 148 -8.13 25.42 -7.59
C ALA A 148 -9.08 24.99 -6.46
N ALA A 149 -8.54 24.50 -5.34
CA ALA A 149 -9.32 24.02 -4.21
C ALA A 149 -10.30 25.06 -3.67
N LYS A 150 -9.93 26.35 -3.64
CA LYS A 150 -10.85 27.42 -3.20
C LYS A 150 -12.16 27.41 -4.02
N LYS A 151 -12.04 27.34 -5.35
CA LYS A 151 -13.22 27.32 -6.25
C LYS A 151 -14.02 26.03 -6.08
N ILE A 152 -13.33 24.90 -5.97
CA ILE A 152 -13.97 23.59 -5.81
C ILE A 152 -14.75 23.54 -4.50
N ILE A 153 -14.18 24.03 -3.41
CA ILE A 153 -14.84 24.08 -2.09
C ILE A 153 -16.14 24.88 -2.15
N GLU A 154 -16.11 26.06 -2.77
CA GLU A 154 -17.27 26.92 -2.92
C GLU A 154 -18.34 26.30 -3.84
N GLN A 155 -17.92 25.71 -4.97
CA GLN A 155 -18.82 25.14 -5.97
C GLN A 155 -19.47 23.82 -5.53
N GLU A 156 -18.69 22.96 -4.88
CA GLU A 156 -19.12 21.63 -4.51
C GLU A 156 -19.73 21.57 -3.10
N HIS A 157 -19.60 22.62 -2.29
CA HIS A 157 -20.01 22.62 -0.88
C HIS A 157 -19.31 21.51 -0.08
N ILE A 158 -17.99 21.55 -0.07
CA ILE A 158 -17.15 20.53 0.58
C ILE A 158 -17.26 20.61 2.12
N ASP A 159 -17.57 19.49 2.76
CA ASP A 159 -17.68 19.37 4.23
C ASP A 159 -16.34 18.99 4.90
N LEU A 160 -15.49 18.26 4.19
CA LEU A 160 -14.25 17.69 4.72
C LEU A 160 -13.15 17.62 3.67
N ILE A 161 -11.89 17.72 4.10
CA ILE A 161 -10.72 17.42 3.26
C ILE A 161 -10.07 16.12 3.72
N TYR A 162 -9.67 15.29 2.76
CA TYR A 162 -8.88 14.09 2.99
C TYR A 162 -7.63 14.08 2.09
N SER A 163 -6.48 13.71 2.63
CA SER A 163 -5.25 13.51 1.86
C SER A 163 -4.50 12.28 2.31
N SER A 164 -3.92 11.54 1.37
CA SER A 164 -3.15 10.32 1.64
C SER A 164 -1.74 10.43 1.05
N SER A 165 -0.72 10.32 1.90
CA SER A 165 0.69 10.38 1.51
C SER A 165 1.35 8.99 1.53
N PRO A 166 2.46 8.78 0.81
CA PRO A 166 3.19 9.70 -0.07
C PRO A 166 2.47 9.99 -1.41
N PRO A 167 2.81 11.10 -2.11
CA PRO A 167 3.82 12.10 -1.75
C PRO A 167 3.40 12.97 -0.56
N HIS A 168 4.36 13.39 0.27
CA HIS A 168 4.08 14.18 1.49
C HIS A 168 3.72 15.64 1.18
N SER A 169 4.05 16.12 -0.02
CA SER A 169 3.58 17.40 -0.55
C SER A 169 2.06 17.54 -0.51
N LEU A 170 1.31 16.43 -0.58
CA LEU A 170 -0.16 16.43 -0.47
C LEU A 170 -0.65 16.87 0.89
N GLN A 171 0.08 16.49 1.95
CA GLN A 171 -0.27 16.90 3.30
C GLN A 171 -0.10 18.41 3.47
N LEU A 172 0.92 19.02 2.84
CA LEU A 172 1.09 20.48 2.86
C LEU A 172 0.00 21.21 2.07
N ILE A 173 -0.39 20.66 0.93
CA ILE A 173 -1.50 21.18 0.12
C ILE A 173 -2.79 21.17 0.94
N ALA A 174 -3.16 20.01 1.48
CA ALA A 174 -4.38 19.84 2.25
C ALA A 174 -4.36 20.69 3.54
N GLN A 175 -3.23 20.77 4.25
CA GLN A 175 -3.05 21.66 5.39
C GLN A 175 -3.37 23.13 5.03
N LYS A 176 -2.85 23.61 3.89
CA LYS A 176 -3.08 24.99 3.45
C LYS A 176 -4.54 25.23 3.11
N ILE A 177 -5.15 24.32 2.36
CA ILE A 177 -6.56 24.40 1.95
C ILE A 177 -7.46 24.41 3.19
N ALA A 178 -7.25 23.47 4.12
CA ALA A 178 -8.01 23.35 5.35
C ALA A 178 -7.96 24.65 6.17
N LYS A 179 -6.75 25.18 6.42
CA LYS A 179 -6.57 26.42 7.18
C LYS A 179 -7.21 27.64 6.51
N GLN A 180 -7.10 27.79 5.19
CA GLN A 180 -7.64 28.94 4.47
C GLN A 180 -9.17 28.95 4.41
N ASN A 181 -9.78 27.77 4.35
CA ASN A 181 -11.22 27.62 4.18
C ASN A 181 -11.94 27.22 5.48
N LYS A 182 -11.20 27.05 6.59
CA LYS A 182 -11.71 26.60 7.90
C LYS A 182 -12.46 25.26 7.83
N ILE A 183 -12.01 24.37 6.94
CA ILE A 183 -12.59 23.02 6.75
C ILE A 183 -11.76 21.99 7.52
N LYS A 184 -12.45 21.01 8.11
CA LYS A 184 -11.83 19.91 8.85
C LYS A 184 -11.03 19.00 7.92
N TRP A 185 -9.90 18.49 8.41
CA TRP A 185 -8.96 17.74 7.59
C TRP A 185 -8.44 16.46 8.25
N VAL A 186 -8.50 15.37 7.48
CA VAL A 186 -7.92 14.06 7.81
C VAL A 186 -6.68 13.78 6.97
N ALA A 187 -5.55 13.55 7.64
CA ALA A 187 -4.27 13.22 7.00
C ALA A 187 -3.95 11.73 7.18
N ASP A 188 -3.92 10.98 6.07
CA ASP A 188 -3.60 9.55 6.01
C ASP A 188 -2.14 9.32 5.60
N PHE A 189 -1.42 8.52 6.38
CA PHE A 189 0.00 8.20 6.20
C PHE A 189 0.17 6.72 5.88
N ARG A 190 0.62 6.44 4.65
CA ARG A 190 0.88 5.06 4.20
C ARG A 190 2.33 4.64 4.36
N ASP A 191 3.20 5.62 4.57
CA ASP A 191 4.61 5.45 4.86
C ASP A 191 5.01 6.54 5.89
N PRO A 192 6.08 6.32 6.68
CA PRO A 192 6.66 7.37 7.51
C PRO A 192 7.05 8.60 6.69
N TRP A 193 7.13 9.78 7.32
CA TRP A 193 7.61 10.98 6.62
C TRP A 193 9.12 11.10 6.65
N SER A 194 9.70 11.43 7.80
CA SER A 194 11.15 11.62 7.93
C SER A 194 11.93 10.31 8.08
N GLU A 195 11.30 9.25 8.58
CA GLU A 195 11.93 7.94 8.81
C GLU A 195 11.89 6.97 7.62
N LEU A 196 11.43 7.42 6.44
CA LEU A 196 11.57 6.64 5.21
C LEU A 196 13.02 6.19 5.02
N VAL A 197 13.26 4.88 4.93
CA VAL A 197 14.58 4.24 4.77
C VAL A 197 15.40 4.88 3.64
N HIS A 198 14.71 5.33 2.58
CA HIS A 198 15.31 6.08 1.50
C HIS A 198 15.93 7.42 1.97
N TYR A 199 15.27 8.20 2.82
CA TYR A 199 15.86 9.48 3.27
C TYR A 199 17.06 9.31 4.21
N GLN A 200 17.10 8.22 4.98
CA GLN A 200 18.25 7.91 5.84
C GLN A 200 19.51 7.56 5.02
N SER A 201 19.34 7.03 3.82
CA SER A 201 20.44 6.62 2.93
C SER A 201 20.95 7.74 2.00
N TYR A 202 20.36 8.95 2.03
CA TYR A 202 20.75 10.04 1.13
C TYR A 202 21.28 11.31 1.80
N LYS A 203 22.20 11.97 1.08
CA LYS A 203 22.95 13.19 1.47
C LYS A 203 22.07 14.46 1.51
N ARG A 204 20.99 14.47 2.28
CA ARG A 204 20.25 15.71 2.58
C ARG A 204 21.07 16.61 3.51
N THR A 205 21.12 17.90 3.22
CA THR A 205 21.79 18.88 4.09
C THR A 205 21.07 18.99 5.44
N TRP A 206 21.76 19.52 6.46
CA TRP A 206 21.14 19.77 7.76
C TRP A 206 19.95 20.75 7.66
N LEU A 207 20.03 21.75 6.77
CA LEU A 207 18.95 22.72 6.56
C LEU A 207 17.73 22.05 5.93
N THR A 208 17.93 21.26 4.88
CA THR A 208 16.88 20.45 4.25
C THR A 208 16.15 19.59 5.28
N ARG A 209 16.90 18.87 6.12
CA ARG A 209 16.33 18.02 7.18
C ARG A 209 15.54 18.82 8.21
N LYS A 210 16.01 20.00 8.60
CA LYS A 210 15.27 20.88 9.52
C LYS A 210 13.96 21.40 8.90
N ILE A 211 13.97 21.81 7.63
CA ILE A 211 12.76 22.27 6.92
C ILE A 211 11.76 21.12 6.80
N ASP A 212 12.23 19.93 6.40
CA ASP A 212 11.36 18.76 6.22
C ASP A 212 10.73 18.32 7.55
N SER A 213 11.52 18.24 8.63
CA SER A 213 11.01 17.95 9.97
C SER A 213 10.05 19.03 10.49
N HIS A 214 10.25 20.30 10.11
CA HIS A 214 9.30 21.35 10.43
C HIS A 214 7.96 21.14 9.71
N PHE A 215 7.98 20.79 8.43
CA PHE A 215 6.77 20.46 7.66
C PHE A 215 6.03 19.27 8.22
N GLU A 216 6.73 18.19 8.53
CA GLU A 216 6.21 16.99 9.18
C GLU A 216 5.50 17.33 10.49
N LYS A 217 6.19 18.00 11.43
CA LYS A 217 5.62 18.40 12.73
C LYS A 217 4.45 19.36 12.57
N SER A 218 4.53 20.28 11.61
CA SER A 218 3.45 21.23 11.30
C SER A 218 2.19 20.48 10.87
N VAL A 219 2.32 19.49 9.99
CA VAL A 219 1.22 18.63 9.54
C VAL A 219 0.63 17.86 10.72
N PHE A 220 1.44 17.13 11.47
CA PHE A 220 0.99 16.33 12.63
C PHE A 220 0.23 17.14 13.68
N ARG A 221 0.64 18.39 13.90
CA ARG A 221 -0.04 19.30 14.84
C ARG A 221 -1.34 19.89 14.30
N SER A 222 -1.47 20.01 12.99
CA SER A 222 -2.55 20.78 12.36
C SER A 222 -3.72 19.95 11.83
N ALA A 223 -3.51 18.69 11.47
CA ALA A 223 -4.59 17.84 11.00
C ALA A 223 -5.61 17.60 12.12
N ASP A 224 -6.90 17.59 11.82
CA ASP A 224 -7.93 17.31 12.84
C ASP A 224 -7.91 15.83 13.24
N ARG A 225 -7.57 14.94 12.30
CA ARG A 225 -7.28 13.51 12.53
C ARG A 225 -6.07 13.05 11.74
N LEU A 226 -5.33 12.13 12.35
CA LEU A 226 -4.19 11.44 11.75
C LEU A 226 -4.58 9.97 11.59
N VAL A 227 -4.43 9.44 10.38
CA VAL A 227 -4.64 8.03 10.05
C VAL A 227 -3.31 7.43 9.60
N ALA A 228 -3.01 6.21 10.01
CA ALA A 228 -1.81 5.49 9.60
C ALA A 228 -2.17 4.12 9.03
N ALA A 229 -1.40 3.65 8.04
CA ALA A 229 -1.60 2.35 7.40
C ALA A 229 -1.05 1.14 8.18
N ALA A 230 -0.34 1.40 9.29
CA ALA A 230 0.23 0.40 10.19
C ALA A 230 0.46 1.00 11.59
N ASN A 231 0.50 0.15 12.61
CA ASN A 231 0.78 0.55 14.00
C ASN A 231 2.21 1.09 14.16
N ASP A 232 3.19 0.53 13.45
CA ASP A 232 4.55 1.06 13.46
C ASP A 232 4.60 2.53 13.03
N TYR A 233 3.87 2.88 11.97
CA TYR A 233 3.79 4.26 11.50
C TYR A 233 3.07 5.17 12.49
N ALA A 234 2.00 4.68 13.12
CA ALA A 234 1.34 5.40 14.20
C ALA A 234 2.28 5.65 15.39
N THR A 235 3.11 4.67 15.73
CA THR A 235 4.12 4.77 16.79
C THR A 235 5.18 5.80 16.44
N CYS A 236 5.69 5.79 15.19
CA CYS A 236 6.60 6.80 14.65
C CYS A 236 6.01 8.22 14.78
N ILE A 237 4.77 8.44 14.34
CA ILE A 237 4.07 9.73 14.45
C ILE A 237 3.94 10.17 15.91
N LYS A 238 3.61 9.25 16.83
CA LYS A 238 3.47 9.53 18.27
C LYS A 238 4.77 10.00 18.93
N THR A 239 5.94 9.68 18.37
CA THR A 239 7.22 10.23 18.87
C THR A 239 7.33 11.74 18.67
N HIS A 240 6.53 12.31 17.75
CA HIS A 240 6.55 13.73 17.41
C HIS A 240 5.35 14.52 17.95
N VAL A 241 4.23 13.85 18.25
CA VAL A 241 3.00 14.46 18.78
C VAL A 241 2.28 13.54 19.76
N ASP A 242 1.83 14.08 20.89
CA ASP A 242 0.98 13.35 21.83
C ASP A 242 -0.50 13.47 21.43
N ARG A 243 -0.92 12.63 20.48
CA ARG A 243 -2.29 12.61 19.93
C ARG A 243 -2.74 11.19 19.66
N LYS A 244 -4.06 10.97 19.59
CA LYS A 244 -4.62 9.73 19.04
C LYS A 244 -4.35 9.67 17.53
N ILE A 245 -3.73 8.59 17.08
CA ILE A 245 -3.56 8.23 15.67
C ILE A 245 -4.45 7.02 15.43
N GLU A 246 -5.36 7.12 14.47
CA GLU A 246 -6.21 6.00 14.06
C GLU A 246 -5.41 5.11 13.10
N VAL A 247 -5.50 3.79 13.24
CA VAL A 247 -4.82 2.86 12.34
C VAL A 247 -5.86 2.19 11.46
N ILE A 248 -5.74 2.38 10.16
CA ILE A 248 -6.55 1.70 9.15
C ILE A 248 -5.55 1.02 8.22
N TYR A 249 -5.45 -0.29 8.31
CA TYR A 249 -4.52 -1.08 7.52
C TYR A 249 -4.74 -0.95 6.01
N ASN A 250 -3.79 -1.45 5.23
CA ASN A 250 -4.15 -1.87 3.87
C ASN A 250 -5.00 -3.13 3.92
N GLY A 251 -5.67 -3.41 2.81
CA GLY A 251 -6.69 -4.43 2.74
C GLY A 251 -6.80 -5.03 1.36
N TYR A 252 -7.70 -6.00 1.25
CA TYR A 252 -8.04 -6.68 0.00
C TYR A 252 -9.46 -6.33 -0.44
N ASP A 253 -9.69 -6.35 -1.74
CA ASP A 253 -11.03 -6.18 -2.29
C ASP A 253 -11.49 -7.53 -2.86
N PRO A 254 -12.59 -8.12 -2.36
CA PRO A 254 -13.13 -9.37 -2.89
C PRO A 254 -13.35 -9.35 -4.41
N SER A 255 -13.59 -8.19 -5.02
CA SER A 255 -13.76 -8.08 -6.48
C SER A 255 -12.48 -8.32 -7.28
N ASP A 256 -11.31 -8.22 -6.65
CA ASP A 256 -10.01 -8.38 -7.32
C ASP A 256 -9.68 -9.87 -7.55
N PHE A 257 -10.43 -10.78 -6.92
CA PHE A 257 -10.18 -12.21 -6.98
C PHE A 257 -10.98 -12.86 -8.12
N PRO A 258 -10.31 -13.54 -9.06
CA PRO A 258 -11.00 -14.30 -10.08
C PRO A 258 -11.76 -15.48 -9.43
N LYS A 259 -12.73 -16.02 -10.19
CA LYS A 259 -13.45 -17.23 -9.77
C LYS A 259 -12.45 -18.36 -9.50
N PRO A 260 -12.54 -19.05 -8.35
CA PRO A 260 -11.64 -20.14 -8.03
C PRO A 260 -11.68 -21.22 -9.12
N LYS A 261 -10.50 -21.73 -9.49
CA LYS A 261 -10.37 -22.93 -10.33
C LYS A 261 -10.01 -24.12 -9.46
N SER A 262 -10.40 -25.31 -9.87
CA SER A 262 -9.90 -26.55 -9.26
C SER A 262 -8.38 -26.60 -9.36
N LYS A 263 -7.74 -27.16 -8.34
CA LYS A 263 -6.30 -27.39 -8.34
C LYS A 263 -5.94 -28.35 -9.48
N ASN A 264 -4.85 -28.06 -10.18
CA ASN A 264 -4.42 -28.80 -11.37
C ASN A 264 -3.29 -29.81 -11.10
N THR A 265 -2.87 -29.98 -9.85
CA THR A 265 -1.76 -30.87 -9.45
C THR A 265 -2.03 -31.55 -8.12
N GLU A 266 -1.45 -32.73 -7.93
CA GLU A 266 -1.43 -33.47 -6.66
C GLU A 266 -0.30 -33.01 -5.73
N ASP A 267 0.69 -32.27 -6.25
CA ASP A 267 1.79 -31.70 -5.46
C ASP A 267 1.26 -30.69 -4.42
N PHE A 268 1.86 -30.66 -3.23
CA PHE A 268 1.61 -29.63 -2.23
C PHE A 268 2.40 -28.37 -2.58
N LEU A 269 1.73 -27.33 -3.06
CA LEU A 269 2.34 -26.14 -3.63
C LEU A 269 2.42 -25.01 -2.60
N ILE A 270 3.66 -24.60 -2.30
CA ILE A 270 3.99 -23.42 -1.50
C ILE A 270 4.37 -22.29 -2.44
N THR A 271 3.63 -21.19 -2.48
CA THR A 271 3.86 -20.12 -3.48
C THR A 271 4.26 -18.78 -2.87
N TYR A 272 5.33 -18.18 -3.41
CA TYR A 272 5.69 -16.78 -3.23
C TYR A 272 5.45 -15.99 -4.51
N THR A 273 4.76 -14.85 -4.43
CA THR A 273 4.62 -13.91 -5.56
C THR A 273 5.35 -12.58 -5.30
N GLY A 274 5.97 -12.05 -6.35
CA GLY A 274 6.58 -10.72 -6.38
C GLY A 274 8.09 -10.76 -6.59
N GLU A 275 8.74 -9.63 -6.34
CA GLU A 275 10.19 -9.52 -6.43
C GLU A 275 10.87 -10.13 -5.20
N LEU A 276 11.72 -11.13 -5.41
CA LEU A 276 12.56 -11.74 -4.38
C LEU A 276 13.99 -11.23 -4.53
N SER A 277 14.35 -10.25 -3.72
CA SER A 277 15.71 -9.74 -3.56
C SER A 277 16.53 -10.63 -2.63
N GLU A 278 17.86 -10.44 -2.64
CA GLU A 278 18.82 -11.23 -1.85
C GLU A 278 18.48 -11.25 -0.35
N ASP A 279 18.10 -10.10 0.22
CA ASP A 279 17.70 -9.94 1.63
C ASP A 279 16.39 -10.66 2.02
N ARG A 280 15.67 -11.20 1.03
CA ARG A 280 14.43 -11.96 1.19
C ARG A 280 14.56 -13.44 0.83
N ILE A 281 15.76 -13.95 0.56
CA ILE A 281 15.91 -15.38 0.30
C ILE A 281 15.54 -16.18 1.56
N PRO A 282 14.60 -17.14 1.47
CA PRO A 282 14.14 -17.89 2.63
C PRO A 282 15.10 -19.06 2.94
N HIS A 283 16.35 -18.75 3.28
CA HIS A 283 17.43 -19.73 3.44
C HIS A 283 17.07 -20.94 4.33
N ALA A 284 16.48 -20.68 5.50
CA ALA A 284 16.07 -21.76 6.42
C ALA A 284 14.96 -22.65 5.84
N LEU A 285 14.04 -22.09 5.04
CA LEU A 285 13.01 -22.88 4.36
C LEU A 285 13.62 -23.79 3.29
N LEU A 286 14.60 -23.29 2.52
CA LEU A 286 15.28 -24.09 1.51
C LEU A 286 16.03 -25.26 2.15
N ARG A 287 16.76 -25.03 3.25
CA ARG A 287 17.44 -26.10 4.00
C ARG A 287 16.48 -27.08 4.65
N ALA A 288 15.37 -26.61 5.22
CA ALA A 288 14.32 -27.49 5.74
C ALA A 288 13.72 -28.35 4.62
N LEU A 289 13.47 -27.79 3.43
CA LEU A 289 12.94 -28.53 2.28
C LEU A 289 13.94 -29.56 1.71
N SER A 290 15.25 -29.29 1.79
CA SER A 290 16.28 -30.25 1.35
C SER A 290 16.38 -31.46 2.27
N ARG A 291 16.03 -31.30 3.56
CA ARG A 291 15.99 -32.40 4.56
C ARG A 291 14.80 -33.34 4.39
N LEU A 292 13.75 -32.93 3.67
CA LEU A 292 12.57 -33.78 3.45
C LEU A 292 12.83 -34.79 2.33
N GLU A 293 13.07 -36.04 2.67
CA GLU A 293 13.10 -37.15 1.71
C GLU A 293 11.67 -37.46 1.22
N ASP A 294 11.50 -37.80 -0.06
CA ASP A 294 10.24 -38.27 -0.67
C ASP A 294 8.97 -37.46 -0.30
N SER A 295 9.02 -36.14 -0.53
CA SER A 295 7.84 -35.26 -0.36
C SER A 295 7.29 -34.76 -1.69
N ASN A 296 5.96 -34.65 -1.77
CA ASN A 296 5.24 -33.99 -2.87
C ASN A 296 5.22 -32.45 -2.73
N ILE A 297 6.03 -31.88 -1.83
CA ILE A 297 6.08 -30.43 -1.61
C ILE A 297 6.88 -29.77 -2.74
N LYS A 298 6.26 -28.78 -3.39
CA LYS A 298 6.90 -27.90 -4.37
C LYS A 298 6.89 -26.46 -3.87
N LEU A 299 8.03 -25.78 -3.96
CA LEU A 299 8.17 -24.37 -3.68
C LEU A 299 8.17 -23.58 -4.99
N GLN A 300 7.18 -22.73 -5.19
CA GLN A 300 7.01 -21.93 -6.40
C GLN A 300 7.32 -20.46 -6.13
N PHE A 301 8.25 -19.88 -6.88
CA PHE A 301 8.51 -18.45 -6.91
C PHE A 301 8.00 -17.87 -8.23
N ILE A 302 7.11 -16.88 -8.13
CA ILE A 302 6.54 -16.18 -9.29
C ILE A 302 7.00 -14.73 -9.28
N GLY A 303 7.73 -14.34 -10.31
CA GLY A 303 8.22 -12.97 -10.46
C GLY A 303 9.72 -12.91 -10.67
N ASN A 304 10.29 -11.73 -10.40
CA ASN A 304 11.72 -11.53 -10.53
C ASN A 304 12.43 -12.11 -9.30
N THR A 305 13.39 -13.00 -9.53
CA THR A 305 14.26 -13.58 -8.49
C THR A 305 15.71 -13.19 -8.73
N CYS A 306 16.51 -13.13 -7.67
CA CYS A 306 17.93 -12.86 -7.77
C CYS A 306 18.77 -14.12 -8.16
N PRO A 307 19.98 -13.95 -8.71
CA PRO A 307 20.87 -15.07 -9.05
C PRO A 307 21.27 -15.95 -7.86
N GLU A 308 21.39 -15.36 -6.67
CA GLU A 308 21.81 -16.00 -5.42
C GLU A 308 20.81 -17.11 -5.03
N LEU A 309 19.50 -16.88 -5.22
CA LEU A 309 18.48 -17.91 -5.03
C LEU A 309 18.76 -19.14 -5.91
N LYS A 310 19.09 -18.94 -7.18
CA LYS A 310 19.35 -20.06 -8.13
C LYS A 310 20.59 -20.85 -7.72
N GLN A 311 21.62 -20.16 -7.23
CA GLN A 311 22.83 -20.80 -6.73
C GLN A 311 22.52 -21.67 -5.51
N GLU A 312 21.74 -21.18 -4.56
CA GLU A 312 21.37 -21.94 -3.36
C GLU A 312 20.48 -23.15 -3.69
N ILE A 313 19.52 -23.01 -4.61
CA ILE A 313 18.71 -24.13 -5.12
C ILE A 313 19.61 -25.24 -5.70
N GLN A 314 20.64 -24.86 -6.45
CA GLN A 314 21.60 -25.81 -7.03
C GLN A 314 22.46 -26.47 -5.94
N GLN A 315 22.98 -25.69 -4.99
CA GLN A 315 23.80 -26.20 -3.89
C GLN A 315 23.04 -27.20 -3.00
N LEU A 316 21.75 -26.97 -2.78
CA LEU A 316 20.87 -27.83 -1.97
C LEU A 316 20.20 -28.95 -2.78
N ASN A 317 20.53 -29.12 -4.07
CA ASN A 317 19.92 -30.11 -4.98
C ASN A 317 18.38 -30.04 -5.03
N LEU A 318 17.81 -28.84 -4.99
CA LEU A 318 16.35 -28.60 -4.92
C LEU A 318 15.69 -28.43 -6.30
N GLY A 319 16.40 -28.72 -7.41
CA GLY A 319 15.92 -28.47 -8.77
C GLY A 319 14.55 -29.12 -9.10
N ASN A 320 14.28 -30.30 -8.55
CA ASN A 320 13.01 -31.00 -8.74
C ASN A 320 11.90 -30.54 -7.78
N LYS A 321 12.24 -29.73 -6.77
CA LYS A 321 11.31 -29.24 -5.74
C LYS A 321 10.99 -27.75 -5.88
N VAL A 322 11.75 -26.99 -6.68
CA VAL A 322 11.57 -25.55 -6.84
C VAL A 322 11.15 -25.20 -8.26
N ILE A 323 10.07 -24.44 -8.37
CA ILE A 323 9.50 -23.95 -9.64
C ILE A 323 9.74 -22.44 -9.71
N LEU A 324 10.44 -21.98 -10.74
CA LEU A 324 10.65 -20.56 -11.01
C LEU A 324 9.78 -20.14 -12.19
N LYS A 325 8.76 -19.30 -11.95
CA LYS A 325 7.92 -18.70 -12.98
C LYS A 325 8.31 -17.23 -13.20
N PRO A 326 8.29 -16.74 -14.45
CA PRO A 326 8.59 -15.33 -14.74
C PRO A 326 7.53 -14.40 -14.15
N TYR A 327 7.78 -13.09 -14.30
CA TYR A 327 6.77 -12.07 -14.03
C TYR A 327 5.46 -12.34 -14.80
N MET A 328 4.33 -12.12 -14.14
CA MET A 328 3.00 -12.27 -14.73
C MET A 328 2.07 -11.12 -14.32
N PRO A 329 1.02 -10.83 -15.11
CA PRO A 329 0.01 -9.85 -14.75
C PRO A 329 -0.64 -10.16 -13.40
N HIS A 330 -1.05 -9.11 -12.69
CA HIS A 330 -1.57 -9.21 -11.32
C HIS A 330 -2.72 -10.22 -11.17
N ILE A 331 -3.75 -10.15 -12.02
CA ILE A 331 -4.89 -11.10 -11.99
C ILE A 331 -4.42 -12.56 -12.19
N ALA A 332 -3.45 -12.80 -13.07
CA ALA A 332 -2.88 -14.14 -13.28
C ALA A 332 -2.12 -14.62 -12.04
N SER A 333 -1.41 -13.72 -11.35
CA SER A 333 -0.70 -14.05 -10.09
C SER A 333 -1.68 -14.42 -8.96
N ILE A 334 -2.82 -13.74 -8.86
CA ILE A 334 -3.87 -14.11 -7.88
C ILE A 334 -4.43 -15.50 -8.19
N ALA A 335 -4.65 -15.83 -9.47
CA ALA A 335 -5.14 -17.15 -9.86
C ALA A 335 -4.14 -18.29 -9.54
N GLU A 336 -2.83 -18.00 -9.53
CA GLU A 336 -1.79 -18.94 -9.09
C GLU A 336 -1.78 -19.09 -7.56
N LEU A 337 -1.93 -17.99 -6.80
CA LEU A 337 -2.09 -18.06 -5.34
C LEU A 337 -3.30 -18.90 -4.94
N GLN A 338 -4.44 -18.75 -5.63
CA GLN A 338 -5.66 -19.55 -5.38
C GLN A 338 -5.47 -21.05 -5.66
N GLN A 339 -4.52 -21.43 -6.51
CA GLN A 339 -4.18 -22.84 -6.81
C GLN A 339 -3.18 -23.44 -5.81
N SER A 340 -2.59 -22.62 -4.94
CA SER A 340 -1.59 -23.06 -3.97
C SER A 340 -2.23 -23.63 -2.72
N ASP A 341 -1.49 -24.47 -1.99
CA ASP A 341 -1.93 -25.04 -0.70
C ASP A 341 -1.45 -24.20 0.49
N LEU A 342 -0.32 -23.51 0.33
CA LEU A 342 0.27 -22.62 1.32
C LEU A 342 0.90 -21.42 0.60
N LEU A 343 0.74 -20.22 1.17
CA LEU A 343 1.34 -19.01 0.63
C LEU A 343 2.55 -18.60 1.46
N LEU A 344 3.68 -18.36 0.80
CA LEU A 344 4.91 -17.92 1.44
C LEU A 344 4.98 -16.39 1.46
N LEU A 345 5.00 -15.84 2.67
CA LEU A 345 5.30 -14.44 2.95
C LEU A 345 6.70 -14.37 3.56
N VAL A 346 7.56 -13.48 3.05
CA VAL A 346 8.90 -13.25 3.62
C VAL A 346 9.04 -11.77 3.94
N ILE A 347 9.28 -11.47 5.22
CA ILE A 347 9.58 -10.12 5.71
C ILE A 347 11.08 -9.84 5.49
N ASN A 348 11.44 -8.58 5.25
CA ASN A 348 12.85 -8.21 5.10
C ASN A 348 13.59 -8.36 6.44
N GLN A 349 14.82 -8.87 6.41
CA GLN A 349 15.70 -8.98 7.58
C GLN A 349 16.39 -7.65 7.90
N VAL A 350 15.65 -6.70 8.47
CA VAL A 350 16.15 -5.37 8.85
C VAL A 350 15.84 -5.05 10.31
N ALA A 351 16.58 -4.11 10.91
CA ALA A 351 16.46 -3.76 12.33
C ALA A 351 15.01 -3.40 12.75
N ASN A 352 14.25 -2.74 11.86
CA ASN A 352 12.84 -2.39 12.09
C ASN A 352 11.85 -3.39 11.46
N GLY A 353 12.25 -4.65 11.23
CA GLY A 353 11.43 -5.66 10.57
C GLY A 353 10.08 -5.93 11.27
N LYS A 354 10.02 -5.72 12.59
CA LYS A 354 8.80 -5.91 13.40
C LYS A 354 7.61 -5.06 12.96
N GLY A 355 7.87 -3.85 12.45
CA GLY A 355 6.83 -2.91 12.02
C GLY A 355 6.42 -3.03 10.55
N ILE A 356 7.07 -3.92 9.78
CA ILE A 356 6.82 -4.03 8.36
C ILE A 356 5.56 -4.88 8.13
N VAL A 357 4.55 -4.27 7.50
CA VAL A 357 3.33 -4.95 7.04
C VAL A 357 3.24 -4.84 5.51
N PRO A 358 3.77 -5.83 4.76
CA PRO A 358 3.76 -5.79 3.30
C PRO A 358 2.32 -5.85 2.77
N GLY A 359 1.99 -5.05 1.75
CA GLY A 359 0.65 -5.04 1.15
C GLY A 359 0.14 -6.42 0.68
N LYS A 360 1.05 -7.32 0.28
CA LYS A 360 0.72 -8.69 -0.15
C LYS A 360 0.08 -9.56 0.93
N ILE A 361 0.28 -9.25 2.22
CA ILE A 361 -0.35 -10.02 3.31
C ILE A 361 -1.88 -9.97 3.16
N PHE A 362 -2.44 -8.82 2.79
CA PHE A 362 -3.87 -8.64 2.66
C PHE A 362 -4.41 -9.38 1.43
N GLU A 363 -3.69 -9.36 0.31
CA GLU A 363 -4.05 -10.17 -0.85
C GLU A 363 -4.05 -11.66 -0.52
N TYR A 364 -3.04 -12.12 0.22
CA TYR A 364 -2.96 -13.52 0.68
C TYR A 364 -4.15 -13.87 1.58
N LEU A 365 -4.50 -13.01 2.54
CA LEU A 365 -5.70 -13.18 3.36
C LEU A 365 -6.96 -13.33 2.48
N GLY A 366 -7.12 -12.47 1.47
CA GLY A 366 -8.26 -12.51 0.55
C GLY A 366 -8.36 -13.80 -0.28
N THR A 367 -7.25 -14.52 -0.51
CA THR A 367 -7.30 -15.86 -1.15
C THR A 367 -7.88 -16.95 -0.25
N ARG A 368 -7.95 -16.71 1.06
CA ARG A 368 -8.29 -17.72 2.09
C ARG A 368 -7.43 -18.99 1.99
N LYS A 369 -6.14 -18.81 1.70
CA LYS A 369 -5.13 -19.86 1.76
C LYS A 369 -4.27 -19.71 3.01
N PRO A 370 -3.86 -20.83 3.65
CA PRO A 370 -2.90 -20.80 4.74
C PRO A 370 -1.66 -19.96 4.35
N ILE A 371 -1.15 -19.16 5.28
CA ILE A 371 0.05 -18.35 5.07
C ILE A 371 1.18 -18.89 5.94
N LEU A 372 2.34 -19.16 5.37
CA LEU A 372 3.60 -19.28 6.10
C LEU A 372 4.36 -17.96 5.96
N CYS A 373 4.40 -17.19 7.05
CA CYS A 373 5.22 -15.99 7.15
C CYS A 373 6.56 -16.33 7.77
N LEU A 374 7.64 -16.02 7.05
CA LEU A 374 8.98 -15.98 7.59
C LEU A 374 9.26 -14.54 8.00
N GLY A 375 9.29 -14.30 9.32
CA GLY A 375 9.33 -12.98 9.93
C GLY A 375 9.34 -13.08 11.45
N ASP A 376 9.37 -11.94 12.14
CA ASP A 376 9.29 -11.94 13.60
C ASP A 376 7.87 -12.34 14.07
N PRO A 377 7.69 -13.42 14.84
CA PRO A 377 6.37 -13.84 15.33
C PRO A 377 5.72 -12.82 16.28
N THR A 378 6.50 -11.93 16.88
CA THR A 378 6.03 -10.80 17.71
C THR A 378 5.86 -9.50 16.92
N GLY A 379 6.16 -9.52 15.62
CA GLY A 379 5.96 -8.41 14.71
C GLY A 379 4.51 -8.28 14.25
N GLU A 380 4.20 -7.13 13.64
CA GLU A 380 2.84 -6.76 13.27
C GLU A 380 2.22 -7.70 12.22
N ALA A 381 3.01 -8.16 11.24
CA ALA A 381 2.57 -9.19 10.29
C ALA A 381 2.25 -10.53 10.97
N GLY A 382 3.03 -10.93 11.97
CA GLY A 382 2.79 -12.13 12.77
C GLY A 382 1.49 -12.03 13.57
N GLU A 383 1.25 -10.88 14.21
CA GLU A 383 0.02 -10.62 14.95
C GLU A 383 -1.23 -10.60 14.03
N ILE A 384 -1.13 -10.04 12.82
CA ILE A 384 -2.21 -10.11 11.82
C ILE A 384 -2.54 -11.58 11.47
N ILE A 385 -1.53 -12.41 11.18
CA ILE A 385 -1.75 -13.83 10.82
C ILE A 385 -2.36 -14.61 11.99
N LYS A 386 -1.91 -14.32 13.21
CA LYS A 386 -2.42 -14.95 14.43
C LYS A 386 -3.86 -14.55 14.73
N THR A 387 -4.16 -13.25 14.74
CA THR A 387 -5.51 -12.72 15.05
C THR A 387 -6.55 -13.14 14.03
N THR A 388 -6.18 -13.21 12.74
CA THR A 388 -7.06 -13.71 11.68
C THR A 388 -7.15 -15.24 11.65
N ASN A 389 -6.29 -15.94 12.39
CA ASN A 389 -6.11 -17.39 12.35
C ASN A 389 -5.99 -17.89 10.90
N SER A 390 -5.04 -17.31 10.16
CA SER A 390 -4.85 -17.53 8.71
C SER A 390 -3.57 -18.29 8.36
N GLY A 391 -2.78 -18.73 9.35
CA GLY A 391 -1.53 -19.44 9.10
C GLY A 391 -0.52 -19.37 10.24
N PHE A 392 0.76 -19.36 9.88
CA PHE A 392 1.91 -19.48 10.78
C PHE A 392 2.89 -18.34 10.56
N CYS A 393 3.51 -17.85 11.63
CA CYS A 393 4.63 -16.92 11.56
C CYS A 393 5.83 -17.54 12.29
N ILE A 394 6.91 -17.80 11.55
CA ILE A 394 8.13 -18.45 12.06
C ILE A 394 9.32 -17.51 11.80
N ALA A 395 10.21 -17.40 12.77
CA ALA A 395 11.42 -16.60 12.64
C ALA A 395 12.34 -17.11 11.52
N HIS A 396 12.93 -16.22 10.73
CA HIS A 396 13.75 -16.55 9.55
C HIS A 396 14.85 -17.60 9.79
N HIS A 397 15.45 -17.60 10.97
CA HIS A 397 16.52 -18.50 11.36
C HIS A 397 16.06 -19.86 11.92
N ASN A 398 14.76 -20.03 12.22
CA ASN A 398 14.27 -21.22 12.90
C ASN A 398 13.97 -22.36 11.92
N GLU A 399 15.03 -22.93 11.36
CA GLU A 399 14.94 -24.04 10.40
C GLU A 399 14.17 -25.24 10.95
N GLU A 400 14.35 -25.57 12.24
CA GLU A 400 13.76 -26.77 12.82
C GLU A 400 12.24 -26.68 12.93
N GLU A 401 11.72 -25.51 13.34
CA GLU A 401 10.27 -25.27 13.37
C GLU A 401 9.67 -25.31 11.95
N ILE A 402 10.39 -24.78 10.95
CA ILE A 402 9.98 -24.89 9.55
C ILE A 402 9.95 -26.35 9.09
N PHE A 403 10.99 -27.13 9.41
CA PHE A 403 11.06 -28.55 9.06
C PHE A 403 9.91 -29.36 9.68
N ILE A 404 9.60 -29.13 10.95
CA ILE A 404 8.47 -29.78 11.64
C ILE A 404 7.15 -29.41 10.96
N LEU A 405 6.95 -28.14 10.61
CA LEU A 405 5.76 -27.71 9.88
C LEU A 405 5.66 -28.40 8.53
N LEU A 406 6.71 -28.38 7.71
CA LEU A 406 6.69 -29.00 6.39
C LEU A 406 6.44 -30.52 6.47
N SER A 407 7.00 -31.21 7.47
CA SER A 407 6.77 -32.64 7.70
C SER A 407 5.31 -32.98 8.05
N ARG A 408 4.64 -32.11 8.81
CA ARG A 408 3.20 -32.25 9.10
C ARG A 408 2.35 -31.99 7.86
N LEU A 409 2.73 -31.01 7.05
CA LEU A 409 2.03 -30.70 5.81
C LEU A 409 2.19 -31.81 4.76
N SER A 410 3.38 -32.41 4.63
CA SER A 410 3.60 -33.54 3.70
C SER A 410 2.79 -34.78 4.06
N SER A 411 2.45 -34.96 5.35
CA SER A 411 1.56 -36.02 5.84
C SER A 411 0.07 -35.66 5.78
N GLY A 412 -0.28 -34.52 5.17
CA GLY A 412 -1.67 -34.09 4.98
C GLY A 412 -2.31 -33.45 6.22
N VAL A 413 -1.53 -33.18 7.28
CA VAL A 413 -2.04 -32.60 8.52
C VAL A 413 -1.96 -31.08 8.45
N LEU A 414 -3.07 -30.45 8.05
CA LEU A 414 -3.26 -28.99 8.12
C LEU A 414 -4.08 -28.62 9.36
N PRO A 415 -3.59 -27.71 10.23
CA PRO A 415 -4.38 -27.13 11.30
C PRO A 415 -5.66 -26.47 10.78
N SER A 416 -6.73 -26.51 11.58
CA SER A 416 -7.98 -25.83 11.27
C SER A 416 -7.81 -24.30 11.35
N LEU A 417 -7.97 -23.62 10.21
CA LEU A 417 -7.87 -22.17 10.09
C LEU A 417 -9.26 -21.55 9.88
N SER A 418 -9.57 -20.47 10.59
CA SER A 418 -10.90 -19.83 10.54
C SER A 418 -10.98 -18.61 9.62
N PHE A 419 -9.84 -18.03 9.20
CA PHE A 419 -9.78 -16.88 8.28
C PHE A 419 -10.72 -15.71 8.66
N GLN A 420 -10.57 -15.17 9.87
CA GLN A 420 -11.31 -13.99 10.34
C GLN A 420 -10.70 -12.72 9.73
N ILE A 421 -11.04 -12.42 8.47
CA ILE A 421 -10.32 -11.45 7.62
C ILE A 421 -11.17 -10.24 7.22
N GLU A 422 -12.44 -10.20 7.59
CA GLU A 422 -13.43 -9.21 7.14
C GLU A 422 -12.99 -7.78 7.49
N GLN A 423 -12.28 -7.59 8.61
CA GLN A 423 -11.75 -6.28 9.02
C GLN A 423 -10.74 -5.66 8.04
N PHE A 424 -10.13 -6.48 7.18
CA PHE A 424 -9.19 -6.06 6.14
C PHE A 424 -9.85 -5.98 4.75
N GLU A 425 -11.17 -6.12 4.65
CA GLU A 425 -11.88 -5.82 3.41
C GLU A 425 -11.87 -4.31 3.17
N ARG A 426 -11.51 -3.89 1.96
CA ARG A 426 -11.49 -2.46 1.57
C ARG A 426 -12.79 -1.73 1.86
N LYS A 427 -13.93 -2.40 1.71
CA LYS A 427 -15.24 -1.82 2.05
C LYS A 427 -15.34 -1.50 3.55
N ASN A 428 -14.91 -2.41 4.42
CA ASN A 428 -14.96 -2.21 5.87
C ASN A 428 -13.94 -1.16 6.34
N GLU A 429 -12.73 -1.12 5.75
CA GLU A 429 -11.76 -0.05 5.99
C GLU A 429 -12.30 1.33 5.59
N THR A 430 -13.05 1.39 4.47
CA THR A 430 -13.71 2.62 4.04
C THR A 430 -14.77 3.06 5.05
N GLY A 431 -15.52 2.12 5.62
CA GLY A 431 -16.45 2.39 6.73
C GLY A 431 -15.75 3.01 7.93
N GLN A 432 -14.64 2.42 8.38
CA GLN A 432 -13.83 2.97 9.48
C GLN A 432 -13.36 4.40 9.18
N LEU A 433 -12.92 4.68 7.94
CA LEU A 433 -12.52 6.02 7.52
C LEU A 433 -13.71 7.00 7.56
N CYS A 434 -14.87 6.60 7.06
CA CYS A 434 -16.08 7.43 7.06
C CYS A 434 -16.62 7.68 8.47
N ASP A 435 -16.44 6.74 9.40
CA ASP A 435 -16.76 6.96 10.81
C ASP A 435 -15.89 8.06 11.41
N ILE A 436 -14.59 8.09 11.10
CA ILE A 436 -13.69 9.19 11.48
C ILE A 436 -14.22 10.51 10.91
N PHE A 437 -14.63 10.53 9.64
CA PHE A 437 -15.19 11.72 8.99
C PHE A 437 -16.46 12.22 9.71
N ASN A 438 -17.38 11.31 10.02
CA ASN A 438 -18.60 11.59 10.76
C ASN A 438 -18.31 12.19 12.15
N THR A 439 -17.27 11.73 12.85
CA THR A 439 -16.89 12.31 14.16
C THR A 439 -16.39 13.75 14.07
N LEU A 440 -15.94 14.20 12.89
CA LEU A 440 -15.44 15.56 12.68
C LEU A 440 -16.53 16.52 12.24
N VAL A 441 -17.43 16.08 11.36
CA VAL A 441 -18.48 16.95 10.80
C VAL A 441 -19.73 17.02 11.68
N ASN A 442 -20.02 15.99 12.48
CA ASN A 442 -21.21 16.00 13.36
C ASN A 442 -20.97 16.63 14.75
N LYS A 443 -19.73 17.02 15.08
CA LYS A 443 -19.48 17.73 16.35
C LYS A 443 -19.78 19.22 16.15
N PRO A 444 -20.71 19.83 16.92
CA PRO A 444 -20.85 21.28 16.92
C PRO A 444 -19.51 21.91 17.32
N SER A 445 -19.07 22.88 16.52
CA SER A 445 -17.79 23.59 16.64
C SER A 445 -17.64 24.35 17.94
#